data_AF-A0A8X6FH59-F1
#
_entry.id   AF-A0A8X6FH59-F1
#
_cell.length_a   1.000
_cell.length_b   1.000
_cell.length_c   1.000
_cell.angle_alpha   90.00
_cell.angle_beta   90.00
_cell.angle_gamma   90.00
#
_symmetry.space_group_name_H-M   'P 1'
#
loop_
_entity.id
_entity.type
_entity.pdbx_description
1 polymer ?
#
loop_
_entity_poly.entity_id
_entity_poly.type
_entity_poly.pdbx_seq_one_letter_code
_entity_poly.pdbx_strand_id
1 'polypeptide(L)'
;MNFLELIRPHLCHDPDHMSIISLPNQPPVIRCETCQQIPIPNVYHFIREAANVDLLGACHLAQMYHILTGDEQVPVPFALVSMEGILPKRVDD
;
A
#
# COMPACT_ATOMS: atom_id res chain seq x y z
N MET A 1 8.08 -11.74 -8.57
CA MET A 1 7.11 -10.65 -8.81
C MET A 1 7.52 -9.51 -7.90
N ASN A 2 7.79 -8.31 -8.43
CA ASN A 2 8.20 -7.15 -7.62
C ASN A 2 6.98 -6.26 -7.31
N PHE A 3 7.13 -5.27 -6.43
CA PHE A 3 6.06 -4.36 -6.02
C PHE A 3 5.41 -3.60 -7.19
N LEU A 4 6.19 -3.14 -8.17
CA LEU A 4 5.69 -2.35 -9.31
C LEU A 4 4.82 -3.20 -10.25
N GLU A 5 5.15 -4.49 -10.40
CA GLU A 5 4.32 -5.44 -11.15
C GLU A 5 2.93 -5.64 -10.52
N LEU A 6 2.85 -5.68 -9.18
CA LEU A 6 1.58 -5.84 -8.46
C LEU A 6 0.60 -4.68 -8.68
N ILE A 7 1.13 -3.48 -8.92
CA ILE A 7 0.34 -2.25 -9.04
C ILE A 7 0.24 -1.75 -10.47
N ARG A 8 0.65 -2.56 -11.46
CA ARG A 8 0.65 -2.21 -12.89
C ARG A 8 -0.63 -1.50 -13.37
N PRO A 9 -1.86 -1.88 -12.94
CA PRO A 9 -3.08 -1.18 -13.35
C PRO A 9 -3.17 0.30 -12.93
N HIS A 10 -2.36 0.73 -11.96
CA HIS A 10 -2.31 2.10 -11.45
C HIS A 10 -1.19 2.94 -12.07
N LEU A 11 -0.40 2.35 -12.96
CA LEU A 11 0.75 2.98 -13.59
C LEU A 11 0.37 3.52 -14.98
N CYS A 12 0.95 4.65 -15.36
CA CYS A 12 0.73 5.22 -16.70
C CYS A 12 1.57 4.58 -17.81
N HIS A 13 2.65 3.88 -17.45
CA HIS A 13 3.56 3.14 -18.34
C HIS A 13 4.03 1.85 -17.65
N ASP A 14 4.83 1.04 -18.35
CA ASP A 14 5.36 -0.21 -17.79
C ASP A 14 6.17 0.00 -16.50
N PRO A 15 6.20 -1.00 -15.60
CA PRO A 15 6.99 -0.97 -14.36
C PRO A 15 8.46 -0.57 -14.53
N ASP A 16 9.09 -0.95 -15.64
CA ASP A 16 10.49 -0.61 -15.95
C ASP A 16 10.72 0.89 -16.18
N HIS A 17 9.65 1.67 -16.38
CA HIS A 17 9.67 3.13 -16.52
C HIS A 17 9.26 3.87 -15.24
N MET A 18 9.19 3.17 -14.11
CA MET A 18 8.75 3.72 -12.84
C MET A 18 9.86 3.68 -11.81
N SER A 19 9.98 4.78 -11.07
CA SER A 19 10.95 4.92 -9.99
C SER A 19 10.24 5.31 -8.70
N ILE A 20 10.62 4.64 -7.61
CA ILE A 20 10.21 5.01 -6.24
C ILE A 20 11.16 6.11 -5.77
N ILE A 21 10.62 7.26 -5.41
CA ILE A 21 11.37 8.43 -4.98
C ILE A 21 11.01 8.75 -3.53
N SER A 22 12.02 8.77 -2.67
CA SER A 22 11.90 9.23 -1.30
C SER A 22 12.31 10.70 -1.21
N LEU A 23 11.43 11.54 -0.67
CA LEU A 23 11.69 12.96 -0.45
C LEU A 23 11.80 13.24 1.05
N PRO A 24 12.65 14.19 1.49
CA PRO A 24 12.75 14.54 2.90
C PRO A 24 11.39 14.95 3.49
N ASN A 25 11.01 14.37 4.64
CA ASN A 25 9.77 14.64 5.35
C ASN A 25 8.48 14.38 4.54
N GLN A 26 8.54 13.54 3.50
CA GLN A 26 7.38 13.18 2.69
C GLN A 26 7.31 11.67 2.51
N PRO A 27 6.10 11.11 2.37
CA PRO A 27 5.97 9.70 2.02
C PRO A 27 6.58 9.45 0.62
N PRO A 28 7.13 8.25 0.39
CA PRO A 28 7.63 7.87 -0.92
C PRO A 28 6.55 7.98 -2.00
N VAL A 29 6.99 8.34 -3.20
CA VAL A 29 6.13 8.51 -4.38
C VAL A 29 6.61 7.60 -5.51
N ILE A 30 5.72 7.27 -6.45
CA ILE A 30 6.08 6.59 -7.69
C ILE A 30 5.99 7.60 -8.82
N ARG A 31 7.14 7.87 -9.45
CA ARG A 31 7.25 8.77 -10.60
C ARG A 31 7.51 7.94 -11.86
N CYS A 32 6.81 8.28 -12.93
CA CYS A 32 7.13 7.77 -14.26
C CYS A 32 8.28 8.58 -14.87
N GLU A 33 9.32 7.91 -15.34
CA GLU A 33 10.48 8.56 -15.95
C GLU A 33 10.20 9.02 -17.39
N THR A 34 9.26 8.38 -18.08
CA THR A 34 8.90 8.71 -19.46
C THR A 34 8.10 10.01 -19.56
N CYS A 35 7.03 10.14 -18.77
CA CYS A 35 6.13 11.31 -18.83
C CYS A 35 6.26 12.27 -17.64
N GLN A 36 7.15 11.97 -16.68
CA GLN A 36 7.39 12.78 -15.48
C GLN A 36 6.16 12.95 -14.55
N GLN A 37 5.10 12.18 -14.78
CA GLN A 37 3.92 12.16 -13.90
C GLN A 37 4.20 11.36 -12.62
N ILE A 38 3.40 11.63 -11.59
CA ILE A 38 3.44 10.94 -10.30
C ILE A 38 2.13 10.17 -10.12
N PRO A 39 1.96 8.99 -10.77
CA PRO A 39 0.72 8.23 -10.69
C PRO A 39 0.35 7.82 -9.26
N ILE A 40 1.34 7.62 -8.38
CA ILE A 40 1.12 7.34 -6.96
C ILE A 40 1.89 8.37 -6.13
N PRO A 41 1.24 9.46 -5.68
CA PRO A 41 1.89 10.56 -4.96
C PRO A 41 2.11 10.27 -3.47
N ASN A 42 1.63 9.13 -2.97
CA ASN A 42 1.85 8.69 -1.60
C ASN A 42 1.68 7.17 -1.53
N VAL A 43 2.80 6.45 -1.52
CA VAL A 43 2.82 4.98 -1.52
C VAL A 43 2.18 4.41 -0.25
N TYR A 44 2.42 5.03 0.90
CA TYR A 44 1.84 4.57 2.18
C TYR A 44 0.31 4.67 2.17
N HIS A 45 -0.22 5.78 1.66
CA HIS A 45 -1.67 5.96 1.51
C HIS A 45 -2.24 4.93 0.52
N PHE A 46 -1.55 4.70 -0.60
CA PHE A 46 -1.95 3.69 -1.58
C PHE A 46 -2.09 2.29 -0.97
N ILE A 47 -1.08 1.85 -0.19
CA ILE A 47 -1.11 0.56 0.52
C ILE A 47 -2.28 0.50 1.51
N ARG A 48 -2.51 1.59 2.26
CA ARG A 48 -3.61 1.64 3.23
C ARG A 48 -4.98 1.54 2.57
N GLU A 49 -5.19 2.23 1.45
CA GLU A 49 -6.46 2.18 0.71
C GLU A 49 -6.71 0.79 0.09
N ALA A 50 -5.65 0.09 -0.33
CA ALA A 50 -5.77 -1.28 -0.81
C ALA A 50 -6.38 -2.22 0.25
N ALA A 51 -6.11 -1.97 1.54
CA ALA A 51 -6.64 -2.78 2.63
C ALA A 51 -8.17 -2.66 2.80
N ASN A 52 -8.78 -1.59 2.29
CA ASN A 52 -10.23 -1.42 2.28
C ASN A 52 -10.93 -2.36 1.28
N VAL A 53 -10.18 -2.85 0.29
CA VAL A 53 -10.69 -3.73 -0.78
C VAL A 53 -10.25 -5.18 -0.54
N ASP A 54 -8.96 -5.38 -0.25
CA ASP A 54 -8.36 -6.68 0.01
C ASP A 54 -7.23 -6.54 1.03
N LEU A 55 -7.52 -6.93 2.27
CA LEU A 55 -6.55 -6.88 3.37
C LEU A 55 -5.33 -7.76 3.10
N LEU A 56 -5.53 -8.98 2.60
CA LEU A 56 -4.42 -9.91 2.36
C LEU A 56 -3.52 -9.41 1.23
N GLY A 57 -4.13 -8.92 0.16
CA GLY A 57 -3.43 -8.26 -0.94
C GLY A 57 -2.63 -7.05 -0.47
N ALA A 58 -3.21 -6.23 0.41
CA ALA A 58 -2.54 -5.05 0.96
C ALA A 58 -1.36 -5.40 1.88
N CYS A 59 -1.48 -6.46 2.69
CA CYS A 59 -0.34 -6.99 3.47
C CYS A 59 0.79 -7.46 2.56
N HIS A 60 0.45 -8.22 1.51
CA HIS A 60 1.44 -8.70 0.56
C HIS A 60 2.12 -7.53 -0.18
N LEU A 61 1.35 -6.51 -0.54
CA LEU A 61 1.85 -5.30 -1.17
C LEU A 61 2.84 -4.55 -0.26
N ALA A 62 2.49 -4.36 1.02
CA ALA A 62 3.37 -3.74 2.02
C ALA A 62 4.68 -4.53 2.19
N GLN A 63 4.59 -5.86 2.23
CA GLN A 63 5.75 -6.75 2.33
C GLN A 63 6.67 -6.62 1.10
N MET A 64 6.11 -6.63 -0.11
CA MET A 64 6.91 -6.48 -1.34
C MET A 64 7.59 -5.12 -1.40
N TYR A 65 6.91 -4.06 -0.94
CA TYR A 65 7.50 -2.73 -0.84
C TYR A 65 8.68 -2.70 0.14
N HIS A 66 8.51 -3.29 1.33
CA HIS A 66 9.58 -3.39 2.33
C HIS A 66 10.81 -4.14 1.77
N ILE A 67 10.60 -5.30 1.13
CA ILE A 67 11.69 -6.09 0.54
C ILE A 67 12.44 -5.29 -0.53
N LEU A 68 11.73 -4.49 -1.32
CA LEU A 68 12.32 -3.70 -2.40
C LEU A 68 13.13 -2.49 -1.90
N THR A 69 12.65 -1.83 -0.84
CA THR A 69 13.17 -0.51 -0.42
C THR A 69 13.95 -0.53 0.89
N GLY A 70 13.79 -1.57 1.72
CA GLY A 70 14.28 -1.61 3.09
C GLY A 70 13.56 -0.66 4.04
N ASP A 71 12.45 -0.05 3.63
CA ASP A 71 11.71 0.93 4.42
C ASP A 71 10.95 0.26 5.57
N GLU A 72 11.39 0.47 6.80
CA GLU A 72 10.77 -0.04 8.03
C GLU A 72 9.50 0.73 8.44
N GLN A 73 9.22 1.88 7.81
CA GLN A 73 8.07 2.72 8.14
C GLN A 73 6.83 2.42 7.27
N VAL A 74 6.94 1.48 6.33
CA VAL A 74 5.80 1.10 5.49
C VAL A 74 4.63 0.63 6.37
N PRO A 75 3.41 1.19 6.20
CA PRO A 75 2.27 0.75 6.99
C PRO A 75 1.87 -0.67 6.58
N VAL A 76 1.91 -1.60 7.52
CA VAL A 76 1.37 -2.95 7.33
C VAL A 76 -0.08 -2.95 7.81
N PRO A 77 -1.06 -3.18 6.90
CA PRO A 77 -2.46 -3.32 7.29
C PRO A 77 -2.65 -4.55 8.18
N PHE A 78 -3.55 -4.49 9.16
CA PHE A 78 -3.95 -5.65 9.95
C PHE A 78 -5.41 -5.56 10.37
N ALA A 79 -6.06 -6.71 10.57
CA ALA A 79 -7.38 -6.81 11.17
C ALA A 79 -7.29 -7.62 12.46
N LEU A 80 -7.88 -7.10 13.53
CA LEU A 80 -8.11 -7.85 14.76
C LEU A 80 -9.47 -8.53 14.65
N VAL A 81 -9.48 -9.85 14.59
CA VAL A 81 -10.72 -10.63 14.63
C VAL A 81 -10.94 -11.04 16.08
N SER A 82 -12.00 -10.52 16.69
CA SER A 82 -12.46 -11.04 17.99
C SER A 82 -13.05 -12.43 17.78
N MET A 83 -12.45 -13.44 18.40
CA MET A 83 -12.93 -14.82 18.42
C MET A 83 -14.05 -15.04 19.46
N GLU A 84 -14.41 -14.01 20.23
CA GLU A 84 -15.57 -14.07 21.12
C GLU A 84 -16.82 -13.87 20.27
N GLY A 85 -17.55 -14.97 20.06
CA GLY A 85 -18.80 -14.99 19.32
C GLY A 85 -19.76 -13.88 19.78
N ILE A 86 -20.56 -13.40 18.82
CA ILE A 86 -21.64 -12.41 18.95
C ILE A 86 -22.09 -12.24 20.41
N LEU A 87 -21.55 -11.23 21.10
CA LEU A 87 -22.18 -10.73 22.32
C LEU A 87 -23.26 -9.76 21.86
N PRO A 88 -24.55 -10.09 22.02
CA PRO A 88 -25.60 -9.13 21.75
C PRO A 88 -25.50 -8.07 22.84
N LYS A 89 -24.79 -6.97 22.59
CA LYS A 89 -24.85 -5.81 23.45
C LYS A 89 -26.17 -5.09 23.17
N ARG A 90 -27.26 -5.61 23.74
CA ARG A 90 -28.39 -4.74 24.08
C ARG A 90 -27.89 -3.81 25.16
N VAL A 91 -27.72 -2.54 24.79
CA VAL A 91 -27.78 -1.45 25.76
C VAL A 91 -29.26 -1.13 25.84
N ASP A 92 -29.94 -1.72 26.82
CA ASP A 92 -31.25 -1.23 27.25
C ASP A 92 -30.97 -0.21 28.38
N ASP A 93 -31.63 0.95 28.28
CA ASP A 93 -31.57 2.10 29.19
C ASP A 93 -31.97 1.78 30.65
#